data_AF-A0A2I1HHT2-F1
#
_entry.id   AF-A0A2I1HHT2-F1
#
_cell.length_a   1.000
_cell.length_b   1.000
_cell.length_c   1.000
_cell.angle_alpha   90.00
_cell.angle_beta   90.00
_cell.angle_gamma   90.00
#
_symmetry.space_group_name_H-M   'P 1'
#
loop_
_entity.id
_entity.type
_entity.pdbx_description
1 polymer ?
#
loop_
_entity_poly.entity_id
_entity_poly.type
_entity_poly.pdbx_seq_one_letter_code
_entity_poly.pdbx_strand_id
1 'polypeptide(L)'
;EAYLRLYQFHNAFKDTEIALKYDPNNLKAAFRKGKALCGLKHYKDATNILQKLYQRMKGNTSIKQILEHIEMLSYENKNGKYDYLRIVDEFYERSKIKKDNKGNDVWIYETGPRLDHAEFLNDNIKVDLVEGKGRGWIAKCDIPECTLLMVSKAFKVVFSNEAFGTMITNNKGACSCAEELTTCITRKLFEEPYYCPEVYQLYDGLNLSMDEKNKIIGKSTIHIEFIIRALLHNIFGLNYEKFNLNNEITGLGLWILPSFFNHACIDENTYSFHLGDLLIVRTNRPISKGEELVINYRDATFSYEERLSYLEYINVDCQCRMCKLERSESQEIKLRMAQLLKAYHESIYPKLSKSHRVELSHIKELENIIAELRNLRKEHPDLGFNTIKLSKTLAFAYLEIGNNKRALSILEEAYDLYKTVRVSEIRIIIFDIIMINSKLKLFEEAKKWFDIILKIVVEPIMELNISEENDI
;
A
#
# COMPACT_ATOMS: atom_id res chain seq x y z
N GLU A 1 -32.32 -0.24 10.69
CA GLU A 1 -32.12 -1.23 9.59
C GLU A 1 -31.60 -0.54 8.34
N ALA A 2 -32.32 0.48 7.83
CA ALA A 2 -31.86 1.28 6.68
C ALA A 2 -30.41 1.79 6.85
N TYR A 3 -30.11 2.45 7.99
CA TYR A 3 -28.75 2.92 8.28
C TYR A 3 -27.68 1.82 8.31
N LEU A 4 -27.99 0.60 8.77
CA LEU A 4 -27.03 -0.51 8.75
C LEU A 4 -26.71 -0.94 7.31
N ARG A 5 -27.70 -0.95 6.42
CA ARG A 5 -27.51 -1.30 5.00
C ARG A 5 -26.75 -0.21 4.23
N LEU A 6 -26.82 1.03 4.69
CA LEU A 6 -26.04 2.16 4.17
C LEU A 6 -24.67 2.30 4.84
N TYR A 7 -24.29 1.38 5.73
CA TYR A 7 -23.03 1.44 6.51
C TYR A 7 -22.89 2.71 7.39
N GLN A 8 -24.02 3.34 7.75
CA GLN A 8 -24.07 4.51 8.64
C GLN A 8 -24.24 4.06 10.10
N PHE A 9 -23.18 3.47 10.66
CA PHE A 9 -23.26 2.74 11.93
C PHE A 9 -23.57 3.63 13.14
N HIS A 10 -23.12 4.89 13.15
CA HIS A 10 -23.42 5.81 14.25
C HIS A 10 -24.91 6.19 14.29
N ASN A 11 -25.50 6.45 13.12
CA ASN A 11 -26.94 6.73 13.00
C ASN A 11 -27.76 5.49 13.39
N ALA A 12 -27.35 4.30 12.94
CA ALA A 12 -27.96 3.04 13.37
C ALA A 12 -27.87 2.82 14.89
N PHE A 13 -26.73 3.16 15.50
CA PHE A 13 -26.55 3.06 16.95
C PHE A 13 -27.50 4.01 17.70
N LYS A 14 -27.59 5.28 17.30
CA LYS A 14 -28.52 6.27 17.88
C LYS A 14 -29.98 5.80 17.81
N ASP A 15 -30.43 5.29 16.66
CA ASP A 15 -31.77 4.74 16.50
C ASP A 15 -32.03 3.60 17.49
N THR A 16 -31.03 2.72 17.68
CA THR A 16 -31.17 1.59 18.60
C THR A 16 -31.20 2.02 20.06
N GLU A 17 -30.46 3.06 20.44
CA GLU A 17 -30.53 3.65 21.79
C GLU A 17 -31.93 4.20 22.08
N ILE A 18 -32.51 4.94 21.13
CA ILE A 18 -33.86 5.49 21.27
C ILE A 18 -34.87 4.35 21.41
N ALA A 19 -34.81 3.34 20.53
CA ALA A 19 -35.73 2.20 20.58
C ALA A 19 -35.65 1.43 21.91
N LEU A 20 -34.44 1.17 22.42
CA LEU A 20 -34.22 0.46 23.69
C LEU A 20 -34.58 1.31 24.92
N LYS A 21 -34.56 2.65 24.81
CA LYS A 21 -35.06 3.53 25.87
C LYS A 21 -36.57 3.36 26.09
N TYR A 22 -37.34 3.21 25.01
CA TYR A 22 -38.79 3.02 25.08
C TYR A 22 -39.19 1.57 25.35
N ASP A 23 -38.45 0.61 24.79
CA ASP A 23 -38.65 -0.83 25.04
C ASP A 23 -37.30 -1.51 25.32
N PRO A 24 -36.88 -1.57 26.59
CA PRO A 24 -35.60 -2.19 26.98
C PRO A 24 -35.50 -3.67 26.65
N ASN A 25 -36.62 -4.35 26.41
CA ASN A 25 -36.68 -5.77 26.11
C ASN A 25 -36.74 -6.07 24.62
N ASN A 26 -36.66 -5.05 23.75
CA ASN A 26 -36.75 -5.19 22.31
C ASN A 26 -35.58 -5.98 21.71
N LEU A 27 -35.82 -7.25 21.41
CA LEU A 27 -34.79 -8.17 20.88
C LEU A 27 -34.22 -7.70 19.53
N LYS A 28 -35.09 -7.14 18.66
CA LYS A 28 -34.68 -6.66 17.33
C LYS A 28 -33.81 -5.41 17.42
N ALA A 29 -34.10 -4.49 18.34
CA ALA A 29 -33.28 -3.31 18.57
C ALA A 29 -31.93 -3.70 19.18
N ALA A 30 -31.90 -4.61 20.15
CA ALA A 30 -30.66 -5.14 20.74
C ALA A 30 -29.75 -5.81 19.70
N PHE A 31 -30.32 -6.63 18.80
CA PHE A 31 -29.56 -7.25 17.70
C PHE A 31 -28.91 -6.21 16.78
N ARG A 32 -29.67 -5.18 16.41
CA ARG A 32 -29.18 -4.08 15.56
C ARG A 32 -28.16 -3.20 16.27
N LYS A 33 -28.30 -2.99 17.59
CA LYS A 33 -27.31 -2.30 18.42
C LYS A 33 -25.97 -3.05 18.38
N GLY A 34 -26.00 -4.37 18.53
CA GLY A 34 -24.81 -5.22 18.36
C GLY A 34 -24.14 -5.05 16.99
N LYS A 35 -24.93 -5.09 15.90
CA LYS A 35 -24.42 -4.81 14.54
C LYS A 35 -23.83 -3.41 14.38
N ALA A 36 -24.50 -2.40 14.91
CA ALA A 36 -24.03 -1.02 14.84
C ALA A 36 -22.71 -0.82 15.61
N LEU A 37 -22.62 -1.36 16.83
CA LEU A 37 -21.39 -1.34 17.63
C LEU A 37 -20.24 -2.08 16.94
N CYS A 38 -20.51 -3.23 16.30
CA CYS A 38 -19.50 -3.93 15.51
C CYS A 38 -18.96 -3.05 14.36
N GLY A 39 -19.85 -2.42 13.58
CA GLY A 39 -19.43 -1.51 12.51
C GLY A 39 -18.72 -0.23 13.00
N LEU A 40 -19.00 0.20 14.23
CA LEU A 40 -18.27 1.26 14.93
C LEU A 40 -16.94 0.77 15.54
N LYS A 41 -16.57 -0.50 15.35
CA LYS A 41 -15.36 -1.14 15.90
C LYS A 41 -15.36 -1.24 17.44
N HIS A 42 -16.52 -1.06 18.07
CA HIS A 42 -16.72 -1.25 19.51
C HIS A 42 -16.99 -2.74 19.79
N TYR A 43 -16.03 -3.60 19.43
CA TYR A 43 -16.23 -5.05 19.41
C TYR A 43 -16.60 -5.62 20.77
N LYS A 44 -15.94 -5.17 21.85
CA LYS A 44 -16.25 -5.60 23.23
C LYS A 44 -17.71 -5.31 23.61
N ASP A 45 -18.21 -4.13 23.29
CA ASP A 45 -19.59 -3.75 23.60
C ASP A 45 -20.59 -4.51 22.72
N ALA A 46 -20.25 -4.70 21.43
CA ALA A 46 -21.03 -5.51 20.51
C ALA A 46 -21.18 -6.96 21.02
N THR A 47 -20.07 -7.58 21.43
CA THR A 47 -20.04 -8.93 22.02
C THR A 47 -20.90 -9.00 23.28
N ASN A 48 -20.74 -8.07 24.21
CA ASN A 48 -21.51 -8.04 25.45
C ASN A 48 -23.03 -7.97 25.20
N ILE A 49 -23.45 -7.13 24.25
CA ILE A 49 -24.87 -6.99 23.89
C ILE A 49 -25.40 -8.27 23.24
N LEU A 50 -24.66 -8.85 22.29
CA LEU A 50 -25.10 -10.01 21.52
C LEU A 50 -25.04 -11.31 22.33
N GLN A 51 -24.10 -11.47 23.27
CA GLN A 51 -24.07 -12.61 24.19
C GLN A 51 -25.29 -12.61 25.11
N LYS A 52 -25.65 -11.45 25.69
CA LYS A 52 -26.89 -11.30 26.49
C LYS A 52 -28.13 -11.62 25.65
N LEU A 53 -28.15 -11.18 24.39
CA LEU A 53 -29.24 -11.48 23.47
C LEU A 53 -29.32 -12.98 23.13
N TYR A 54 -28.18 -13.63 22.90
CA TYR A 54 -28.10 -15.07 22.61
C TYR A 54 -28.64 -15.92 23.77
N GLN A 55 -28.35 -15.53 25.02
CA GLN A 55 -28.90 -16.19 26.21
C GLN A 55 -30.42 -16.14 26.27
N ARG A 56 -31.03 -15.04 25.81
CA ARG A 56 -32.49 -14.86 25.73
C ARG A 56 -33.12 -15.56 24.53
N MET A 57 -32.33 -15.82 23.48
CA MET A 57 -32.76 -16.39 22.20
C MET A 57 -31.96 -17.66 21.87
N LYS A 58 -31.91 -18.61 22.83
CA LYS A 58 -31.13 -19.84 22.68
C LYS A 58 -31.47 -20.56 21.37
N GLY A 59 -30.43 -21.00 20.65
CA GLY A 59 -30.58 -21.70 19.37
C GLY A 59 -30.72 -20.80 18.15
N ASN A 60 -30.66 -19.47 18.29
CA ASN A 60 -30.67 -18.57 17.13
C ASN A 60 -29.33 -18.59 16.37
N THR A 61 -29.31 -19.25 15.21
CA THR A 61 -28.11 -19.39 14.36
C THR A 61 -27.54 -18.05 13.89
N SER A 62 -28.39 -17.06 13.59
CA SER A 62 -27.94 -15.75 13.11
C SER A 62 -27.19 -14.98 14.19
N ILE A 63 -27.64 -15.06 15.46
CA ILE A 63 -26.93 -14.45 16.59
C ILE A 63 -25.61 -15.17 16.86
N LYS A 64 -25.58 -16.50 16.73
CA LYS A 64 -24.34 -17.27 16.86
C LYS A 64 -23.30 -16.87 15.80
N GLN A 65 -23.69 -16.80 14.53
CA GLN A 65 -22.82 -16.41 13.42
C GLN A 65 -22.22 -15.00 13.59
N ILE A 66 -23.03 -14.02 14.03
CA ILE A 66 -22.51 -12.67 14.26
C ILE A 66 -21.56 -12.60 15.47
N LEU A 67 -21.77 -13.43 16.50
CA LEU A 67 -20.84 -13.51 17.63
C LEU A 67 -19.49 -14.07 17.19
N GLU A 68 -19.49 -15.18 16.45
CA GLU A 68 -18.26 -15.76 15.86
C GLU A 68 -17.54 -14.73 14.97
N HIS A 69 -18.28 -13.97 14.17
CA HIS A 69 -17.73 -12.90 13.35
C HIS A 69 -17.09 -11.78 14.19
N ILE A 70 -17.79 -11.27 15.21
CA ILE A 70 -17.27 -10.19 16.06
C ILE A 70 -16.04 -10.66 16.86
N GLU A 71 -16.02 -11.92 17.30
CA GLU A 71 -14.87 -12.50 17.98
C GLU A 71 -13.64 -12.53 17.07
N MET A 72 -13.82 -12.91 15.80
CA MET A 72 -12.76 -12.83 14.78
C MET A 72 -12.27 -11.39 14.60
N LEU A 73 -13.15 -10.42 14.33
CA LEU A 73 -12.77 -9.02 14.14
C LEU A 73 -12.11 -8.42 15.40
N SER A 74 -12.59 -8.78 16.59
CA SER A 74 -12.00 -8.34 17.85
C SER A 74 -10.60 -8.92 18.06
N TYR A 75 -10.37 -10.16 17.63
CA TYR A 75 -9.07 -10.81 17.71
C TYR A 75 -8.07 -10.16 16.75
N GLU A 76 -8.47 -9.92 15.51
CA GLU A 76 -7.68 -9.19 14.51
C GLU A 76 -7.32 -7.79 15.03
N ASN A 77 -8.32 -7.02 15.47
CA ASN A 77 -8.12 -5.64 15.93
C ASN A 77 -7.18 -5.52 17.12
N LYS A 78 -7.26 -6.48 18.06
CA LYS A 78 -6.47 -6.44 19.28
C LYS A 78 -5.04 -6.94 19.06
N ASN A 79 -4.87 -7.99 18.27
CA ASN A 79 -3.60 -8.71 18.20
C ASN A 79 -2.82 -8.45 16.91
N GLY A 80 -3.44 -7.85 15.89
CA GLY A 80 -2.82 -7.67 14.58
C GLY A 80 -2.57 -9.01 13.87
N LYS A 81 -3.34 -10.04 14.22
CA LYS A 81 -3.19 -11.40 13.71
C LYS A 81 -4.29 -11.71 12.71
N TYR A 82 -3.90 -12.05 11.49
CA TYR A 82 -4.80 -12.21 10.36
C TYR A 82 -4.55 -13.51 9.63
N ASP A 83 -5.61 -14.14 9.16
CA ASP A 83 -5.52 -15.24 8.18
C ASP A 83 -5.32 -14.64 6.78
N TYR A 84 -4.06 -14.40 6.41
CA TYR A 84 -3.72 -13.78 5.13
C TYR A 84 -4.14 -14.60 3.92
N LEU A 85 -4.16 -15.94 4.03
CA LEU A 85 -4.63 -16.81 2.94
C LEU A 85 -6.11 -16.56 2.70
N ARG A 86 -6.91 -16.53 3.79
CA ARG A 86 -8.33 -16.19 3.70
C ARG A 86 -8.57 -14.77 3.16
N ILE A 87 -7.77 -13.78 3.57
CA ILE A 87 -7.87 -12.41 3.03
C ILE A 87 -7.63 -12.41 1.52
N VAL A 88 -6.60 -13.12 1.06
CA VAL A 88 -6.25 -13.21 -0.37
C VAL A 88 -7.36 -13.92 -1.15
N ASP A 89 -7.89 -15.04 -0.63
CA ASP A 89 -9.01 -15.76 -1.24
C ASP A 89 -10.26 -14.88 -1.34
N GLU A 90 -10.60 -14.17 -0.26
CA GLU A 90 -11.72 -13.21 -0.24
C GLU A 90 -11.49 -12.08 -1.25
N PHE A 91 -10.27 -11.55 -1.35
CA PHE A 91 -9.91 -10.55 -2.33
C PHE A 91 -10.12 -11.05 -3.76
N TYR A 92 -9.65 -12.25 -4.10
CA TYR A 92 -9.87 -12.85 -5.42
C TYR A 92 -11.34 -13.09 -5.70
N GLU A 93 -12.09 -13.58 -4.71
CA GLU A 93 -13.53 -13.82 -4.84
C GLU A 93 -14.29 -12.52 -5.13
N ARG A 94 -14.05 -11.49 -4.30
CA ARG A 94 -14.75 -10.21 -4.38
C ARG A 94 -14.30 -9.32 -5.55
N SER A 95 -13.13 -9.60 -6.12
CA SER A 95 -12.61 -8.93 -7.31
C SER A 95 -13.23 -9.43 -8.62
N LYS A 96 -14.13 -10.43 -8.58
CA LYS A 96 -14.78 -10.94 -9.79
C LYS A 96 -15.74 -9.91 -10.38
N ILE A 97 -15.60 -9.68 -11.68
CA ILE A 97 -16.41 -8.75 -12.47
C ILE A 97 -17.22 -9.55 -13.51
N LYS A 98 -18.42 -9.05 -13.81
CA LYS A 98 -19.27 -9.51 -14.92
C LYS A 98 -19.73 -8.32 -15.76
N LYS A 99 -20.24 -8.58 -16.96
CA LYS A 99 -20.92 -7.57 -17.77
C LYS A 99 -22.39 -7.47 -17.39
N ASP A 100 -22.90 -6.25 -17.20
CA ASP A 100 -24.34 -6.00 -17.05
C ASP A 100 -25.07 -6.05 -18.41
N ASN A 101 -26.40 -5.88 -18.41
CA ASN A 101 -27.22 -5.88 -19.62
C ASN A 101 -26.85 -4.76 -20.62
N LYS A 102 -26.04 -3.78 -20.19
CA LYS A 102 -25.58 -2.65 -21.00
C LYS A 102 -24.11 -2.80 -21.42
N GLY A 103 -23.47 -3.92 -21.08
CA GLY A 103 -22.06 -4.19 -21.39
C GLY A 103 -21.05 -3.48 -20.46
N ASN A 104 -21.49 -2.94 -19.32
CA ASN A 104 -20.60 -2.34 -18.33
C ASN A 104 -20.02 -3.40 -17.39
N ASP A 105 -18.77 -3.19 -16.98
CA ASP A 105 -18.14 -3.98 -15.92
C ASP A 105 -18.78 -3.67 -14.58
N VAL A 106 -19.40 -4.67 -13.96
CA VAL A 106 -20.00 -4.59 -12.62
C VAL A 106 -19.46 -5.71 -11.75
N TRP A 107 -19.37 -5.47 -10.46
CA TRP A 107 -18.97 -6.51 -9.52
C TRP A 107 -19.97 -7.66 -9.50
N ILE A 108 -19.46 -8.89 -9.37
CA ILE A 108 -20.31 -10.04 -9.04
C ILE A 108 -20.82 -9.91 -7.60
N TYR A 109 -19.93 -9.48 -6.70
CA TYR A 109 -20.23 -9.19 -5.30
C TYR A 109 -20.42 -7.68 -5.15
N GLU A 110 -21.62 -7.23 -4.77
CA GLU A 110 -22.01 -5.80 -4.77
C GLU A 110 -21.01 -4.88 -4.05
N THR A 111 -20.37 -5.36 -2.99
CA THR A 111 -19.38 -4.61 -2.22
C THR A 111 -18.02 -4.49 -2.90
N GLY A 112 -17.76 -5.20 -4.00
CA GLY A 112 -16.44 -5.32 -4.61
C GLY A 112 -15.39 -5.81 -3.60
N PRO A 113 -14.09 -5.58 -3.83
CA PRO A 113 -13.02 -6.00 -2.93
C PRO A 113 -12.90 -5.09 -1.69
N ARG A 114 -14.01 -4.85 -0.99
CA ARG A 114 -14.06 -4.25 0.35
C ARG A 114 -14.16 -5.39 1.36
N LEU A 115 -13.03 -5.73 1.99
CA LEU A 115 -12.83 -7.00 2.70
C LEU A 115 -13.35 -6.93 4.15
N ASP A 116 -13.84 -8.04 4.69
CA ASP A 116 -14.50 -8.09 6.01
C ASP A 116 -13.52 -8.40 7.15
N HIS A 117 -12.55 -7.50 7.34
CA HIS A 117 -11.48 -7.63 8.34
C HIS A 117 -11.32 -6.35 9.15
N ALA A 118 -10.84 -6.48 10.39
CA ALA A 118 -10.67 -5.37 11.30
C ALA A 118 -9.37 -4.58 11.05
N GLU A 119 -9.37 -3.31 11.45
CA GLU A 119 -8.14 -2.52 11.50
C GLU A 119 -7.26 -2.93 12.68
N PHE A 120 -5.95 -2.71 12.58
CA PHE A 120 -4.99 -2.86 13.66
C PHE A 120 -4.05 -1.64 13.66
N LEU A 121 -3.69 -1.17 14.85
CA LEU A 121 -2.68 -0.15 15.05
C LEU A 121 -1.74 -0.61 16.15
N ASN A 122 -0.45 -0.66 15.86
CA ASN A 122 0.56 -1.06 16.82
C ASN A 122 0.75 0.03 17.88
N ASP A 123 0.68 -0.35 19.16
CA ASP A 123 0.84 0.58 20.28
C ASP A 123 2.26 1.17 20.39
N ASN A 124 3.25 0.63 19.67
CA ASN A 124 4.63 1.09 19.67
C ASN A 124 4.88 2.29 18.74
N ILE A 125 3.88 2.82 18.06
CA ILE A 125 3.99 4.01 17.21
C ILE A 125 3.03 5.12 17.64
N LYS A 126 3.38 6.37 17.38
CA LYS A 126 2.51 7.54 17.58
C LYS A 126 2.70 8.55 16.47
N VAL A 127 1.67 9.36 16.23
CA VAL A 127 1.83 10.60 15.47
C VAL A 127 2.43 11.65 16.41
N ASP A 128 3.49 12.32 15.98
CA ASP A 128 4.12 13.43 16.70
C ASP A 128 4.72 14.43 15.70
N LEU A 129 5.26 15.55 16.19
CA LEU A 129 5.95 16.52 15.36
C LEU A 129 7.29 15.98 14.87
N VAL A 130 7.55 16.19 13.58
CA VAL A 130 8.81 15.91 12.90
C VAL A 130 9.37 17.22 12.36
N GLU A 131 10.60 17.54 12.76
CA GLU A 131 11.28 18.76 12.36
C GLU A 131 11.32 18.91 10.83
N GLY A 132 10.87 20.07 10.33
CA GLY A 132 10.82 20.38 8.90
C GLY A 132 9.74 19.64 8.08
N LYS A 133 8.98 18.71 8.68
CA LYS A 133 7.96 17.90 7.97
C LYS A 133 6.55 18.00 8.57
N GLY A 134 6.39 18.77 9.64
CA GLY A 134 5.10 18.90 10.32
C GLY A 134 4.88 17.74 11.27
N ARG A 135 3.94 16.85 10.98
CA ARG A 135 3.66 15.65 11.81
C ARG A 135 4.04 14.38 11.06
N GLY A 136 4.35 13.33 11.79
CA GLY A 136 4.73 12.03 11.23
C GLY A 136 4.53 10.90 12.21
N TRP A 137 4.55 9.67 11.73
CA TRP A 137 4.64 8.49 12.59
C TRP A 137 6.04 8.36 13.18
N ILE A 138 6.14 8.15 14.50
CA ILE A 138 7.40 7.99 15.22
C ILE A 138 7.34 6.74 16.10
N ALA A 139 8.45 6.00 16.15
CA ALA A 139 8.62 4.84 17.01
C ALA A 139 8.76 5.23 18.50
N LYS A 140 7.98 4.61 19.39
CA LYS A 140 8.03 4.81 20.84
C LYS A 140 9.12 3.97 21.53
N CYS A 141 9.54 2.89 20.88
CA CYS A 141 10.58 1.96 21.31
C CYS A 141 11.35 1.47 20.08
N ASP A 142 12.37 0.66 20.29
CA ASP A 142 12.99 -0.07 19.19
C ASP A 142 11.98 -1.08 18.64
N ILE A 143 11.87 -1.17 17.32
CA ILE A 143 10.93 -2.04 16.61
C ILE A 143 11.72 -2.98 15.71
N PRO A 144 11.58 -4.31 15.85
CA PRO A 144 12.22 -5.26 14.97
C PRO A 144 11.80 -5.10 13.51
N GLU A 145 12.64 -5.57 12.60
CA GLU A 145 12.29 -5.72 11.18
C GLU A 145 11.02 -6.58 11.00
N CYS A 146 10.29 -6.37 9.91
CA CYS A 146 9.09 -7.12 9.54
C CYS A 146 7.90 -7.04 10.53
N THR A 147 7.97 -6.20 11.56
CA THR A 147 6.87 -5.94 12.50
C THR A 147 5.67 -5.32 11.81
N LEU A 148 4.47 -5.84 12.08
CA LEU A 148 3.21 -5.24 11.67
C LEU A 148 2.97 -3.94 12.44
N LEU A 149 2.89 -2.82 11.71
CA LEU A 149 2.67 -1.50 12.28
C LEU A 149 1.19 -1.13 12.26
N MET A 150 0.50 -1.41 11.15
CA MET A 150 -0.93 -1.20 11.05
C MET A 150 -1.56 -2.02 9.92
N VAL A 151 -2.85 -2.31 10.09
CA VAL A 151 -3.79 -2.66 9.04
C VAL A 151 -4.87 -1.59 9.07
N SER A 152 -4.99 -0.79 8.02
CA SER A 152 -5.99 0.28 7.96
C SER A 152 -7.01 0.00 6.86
N LYS A 153 -8.28 0.24 7.16
CA LYS A 153 -9.36 0.21 6.18
C LYS A 153 -9.48 1.57 5.52
N ALA A 154 -9.85 1.57 4.25
CA ALA A 154 -10.10 2.80 3.52
C ALA A 154 -11.23 3.58 4.21
N PHE A 155 -11.02 4.89 4.41
CA PHE A 155 -12.13 5.80 4.70
C PHE A 155 -13.13 5.78 3.55
N LYS A 156 -12.59 5.79 2.32
CA LYS A 156 -13.32 5.52 1.09
C LYS A 156 -12.36 5.05 0.00
N VAL A 157 -12.81 4.08 -0.79
CA VAL A 157 -12.16 3.65 -2.03
C VAL A 157 -13.17 3.71 -3.18
N VAL A 158 -12.68 4.12 -4.34
CA VAL A 158 -13.36 4.05 -5.63
C VAL A 158 -12.48 3.28 -6.60
N PHE A 159 -13.01 2.19 -7.13
CA PHE A 159 -12.35 1.42 -8.17
C PHE A 159 -12.70 1.97 -9.56
N SER A 160 -11.83 1.74 -10.54
CA SER A 160 -11.98 2.32 -11.88
C SER A 160 -13.23 1.87 -12.63
N ASN A 161 -13.74 0.67 -12.33
CA ASN A 161 -15.01 0.16 -12.84
C ASN A 161 -16.25 0.75 -12.12
N GLU A 162 -16.06 1.37 -10.96
CA GLU A 162 -17.12 2.08 -10.22
C GLU A 162 -17.20 3.55 -10.59
N ALA A 163 -16.10 4.12 -11.09
CA ALA A 163 -16.05 5.49 -11.54
C ALA A 163 -16.95 5.66 -12.79
N PHE A 164 -17.99 6.48 -12.64
CA PHE A 164 -18.68 7.02 -13.80
C PHE A 164 -17.73 8.00 -14.50
N GLY A 165 -17.78 8.09 -15.83
CA GLY A 165 -16.89 9.01 -16.57
C GLY A 165 -16.98 10.44 -16.04
N THR A 166 -15.93 11.24 -16.22
CA THR A 166 -15.93 12.64 -15.78
C THR A 166 -17.16 13.37 -16.34
N MET A 167 -17.71 14.37 -15.65
CA MET A 167 -18.82 15.19 -16.19
C MET A 167 -18.45 15.94 -17.49
N ILE A 168 -17.19 15.87 -17.92
CA ILE A 168 -16.59 16.67 -19.01
C ILE A 168 -16.04 15.79 -20.15
N THR A 169 -15.69 14.52 -19.90
CA THR A 169 -15.10 13.60 -20.88
C THR A 169 -15.48 12.13 -20.65
N ASN A 170 -15.61 11.37 -21.74
CA ASN A 170 -15.91 9.93 -21.72
C ASN A 170 -14.69 9.03 -21.38
N ASN A 171 -13.55 9.61 -20.99
CA ASN A 171 -12.35 8.83 -20.67
C ASN A 171 -12.43 8.33 -19.22
N LYS A 172 -12.44 7.00 -19.07
CA LYS A 172 -12.29 6.32 -17.77
C LYS A 172 -10.80 6.27 -17.42
N GLY A 173 -10.41 6.79 -16.25
CA GLY A 173 -9.01 6.81 -15.82
C GLY A 173 -8.81 7.30 -14.39
N ALA A 174 -7.58 7.62 -14.00
CA ALA A 174 -7.26 8.11 -12.66
C ALA A 174 -8.02 9.42 -12.31
N CYS A 175 -8.22 10.30 -13.29
CA CYS A 175 -8.97 11.55 -13.11
C CYS A 175 -10.45 11.30 -12.74
N SER A 176 -11.13 10.37 -13.41
CA SER A 176 -12.53 10.04 -13.08
C SER A 176 -12.67 9.39 -11.70
N CYS A 177 -11.68 8.58 -11.29
CA CYS A 177 -11.66 8.02 -9.93
C CYS A 177 -11.51 9.10 -8.87
N ALA A 178 -10.71 10.15 -9.13
CA ALA A 178 -10.48 11.23 -8.17
C ALA A 178 -11.73 12.10 -7.97
N GLU A 179 -12.43 12.41 -9.07
CA GLU A 179 -13.72 13.13 -9.04
C GLU A 179 -14.80 12.34 -8.30
N GLU A 180 -14.95 11.05 -8.62
CA GLU A 180 -15.92 10.17 -7.96
C GLU A 180 -15.57 9.97 -6.48
N LEU A 181 -14.29 9.80 -6.14
CA LEU A 181 -13.83 9.71 -4.76
C LEU A 181 -14.16 10.98 -3.97
N THR A 182 -13.90 12.15 -4.56
CA THR A 182 -14.24 13.45 -3.97
C THR A 182 -15.73 13.57 -3.71
N THR A 183 -16.56 13.18 -4.69
CA THR A 183 -18.03 13.18 -4.55
C THR A 183 -18.49 12.24 -3.44
N CYS A 184 -17.96 11.01 -3.42
CA CYS A 184 -18.27 10.00 -2.43
C CYS A 184 -17.89 10.43 -1.00
N ILE A 185 -16.71 11.02 -0.81
CA ILE A 185 -16.25 11.51 0.49
C ILE A 185 -17.07 12.73 0.92
N THR A 186 -17.32 13.68 0.02
CA THR A 186 -18.15 14.85 0.31
C THR A 186 -19.55 14.45 0.76
N ARG A 187 -20.19 13.50 0.06
CA ARG A 187 -21.49 12.96 0.45
C ARG A 187 -21.42 12.25 1.81
N LYS A 188 -20.40 11.40 2.03
CA LYS A 188 -20.22 10.71 3.32
C LYS A 188 -20.10 11.71 4.46
N LEU A 189 -19.28 12.74 4.32
CA LEU A 189 -19.11 13.79 5.34
C LEU A 189 -20.37 14.63 5.54
N PHE A 190 -21.16 14.86 4.50
CA PHE A 190 -22.45 15.54 4.64
C PHE A 190 -23.46 14.71 5.44
N GLU A 191 -23.57 13.41 5.14
CA GLU A 191 -24.47 12.47 5.81
C GLU A 191 -24.00 12.12 7.23
N GLU A 192 -22.69 12.15 7.46
CA GLU A 192 -22.03 11.76 8.69
C GLU A 192 -20.99 12.81 9.15
N PRO A 193 -21.42 14.04 9.54
CA PRO A 193 -20.50 15.15 9.81
C PRO A 193 -19.52 14.91 10.95
N TYR A 194 -19.79 13.94 11.81
CA TYR A 194 -18.91 13.54 12.90
C TYR A 194 -17.58 12.93 12.42
N TYR A 195 -17.46 12.52 11.14
CA TYR A 195 -16.20 12.12 10.52
C TYR A 195 -15.38 13.31 9.97
N CYS A 196 -15.93 14.52 9.92
CA CYS A 196 -15.20 15.68 9.40
C CYS A 196 -13.86 15.93 10.11
N PRO A 197 -13.74 15.81 11.45
CA PRO A 197 -12.47 16.00 12.13
C PRO A 197 -11.36 15.06 11.63
N GLU A 198 -11.69 13.81 11.30
CA GLU A 198 -10.72 12.82 10.80
C GLU A 198 -10.13 13.20 9.44
N VAL A 199 -10.92 13.86 8.59
CA VAL A 199 -10.47 14.33 7.27
C VAL A 199 -9.82 15.71 7.37
N TYR A 200 -10.37 16.63 8.15
CA TYR A 200 -9.85 17.99 8.27
C TYR A 200 -8.53 18.09 9.03
N GLN A 201 -8.21 17.10 9.85
CA GLN A 201 -6.88 17.00 10.45
C GLN A 201 -5.80 16.60 9.44
N LEU A 202 -6.14 16.03 8.28
CA LEU A 202 -5.17 15.64 7.25
C LEU A 202 -4.44 16.86 6.65
N TYR A 203 -3.31 16.60 6.01
CA TYR A 203 -2.48 17.68 5.48
C TYR A 203 -3.16 18.26 4.24
N ASP A 204 -3.36 19.57 4.22
CA ASP A 204 -4.10 20.27 3.17
C ASP A 204 -3.30 21.42 2.53
N GLY A 205 -2.02 21.54 2.89
CA GLY A 205 -1.11 22.58 2.40
C GLY A 205 -1.47 24.01 2.85
N LEU A 206 -2.49 24.22 3.71
CA LEU A 206 -2.91 25.55 4.14
C LEU A 206 -2.17 26.06 5.38
N ASN A 207 -1.44 25.19 6.08
CA ASN A 207 -0.76 25.50 7.35
C ASN A 207 -1.67 26.12 8.43
N LEU A 208 -2.96 25.83 8.38
CA LEU A 208 -3.93 26.27 9.38
C LEU A 208 -4.00 25.27 10.53
N SER A 209 -4.00 25.78 11.76
CA SER A 209 -4.33 25.01 12.96
C SER A 209 -5.78 24.54 12.92
N MET A 210 -6.11 23.51 13.71
CA MET A 210 -7.48 23.01 13.80
C MET A 210 -8.43 24.08 14.36
N ASP A 211 -7.96 24.93 15.27
CA ASP A 211 -8.75 26.05 15.80
C ASP A 211 -9.06 27.10 14.74
N GLU A 212 -8.11 27.40 13.85
CA GLU A 212 -8.34 28.28 12.70
C GLU A 212 -9.31 27.67 11.70
N LYS A 213 -9.15 26.38 11.38
CA LYS A 213 -10.10 25.64 10.54
C LYS A 213 -11.50 25.66 11.13
N ASN A 214 -11.64 25.41 12.44
CA ASN A 214 -12.92 25.43 13.14
C ASN A 214 -13.60 26.81 13.09
N LYS A 215 -12.83 27.90 13.16
CA LYS A 215 -13.37 29.26 12.98
C LYS A 215 -13.93 29.49 11.58
N ILE A 216 -13.26 28.98 10.55
CA ILE A 216 -13.69 29.08 9.13
C ILE A 216 -14.93 28.21 8.88
N ILE A 217 -14.95 27.00 9.44
CA ILE A 217 -16.08 26.06 9.33
C ILE A 217 -17.36 26.64 9.95
N GLY A 218 -17.23 27.62 10.86
CA GLY A 218 -18.24 28.16 11.80
C GLY A 218 -19.64 28.56 11.31
N LYS A 219 -20.06 28.21 10.09
CA LYS A 219 -21.43 28.31 9.56
C LYS A 219 -21.89 27.19 8.60
N SER A 220 -21.06 26.19 8.29
CA SER A 220 -21.37 25.14 7.30
C SER A 220 -21.19 23.74 7.89
N THR A 221 -22.05 22.78 7.51
CA THR A 221 -21.92 21.38 7.95
C THR A 221 -20.65 20.72 7.42
N ILE A 222 -20.19 21.13 6.23
CA ILE A 222 -18.94 20.69 5.59
C ILE A 222 -18.28 21.86 4.83
N HIS A 223 -16.96 21.80 4.66
CA HIS A 223 -16.16 22.75 3.89
C HIS A 223 -15.44 22.05 2.73
N ILE A 224 -15.97 22.17 1.51
CA ILE A 224 -15.51 21.39 0.34
C ILE A 224 -14.04 21.65 -0.03
N GLU A 225 -13.56 22.88 0.10
CA GLU A 225 -12.16 23.21 -0.20
C GLU A 225 -11.18 22.46 0.71
N PHE A 226 -11.54 22.23 1.98
CA PHE A 226 -10.70 21.45 2.90
C PHE A 226 -10.70 19.98 2.52
N ILE A 227 -11.83 19.46 2.04
CA ILE A 227 -11.94 18.09 1.53
C ILE A 227 -11.04 17.93 0.31
N ILE A 228 -11.19 18.80 -0.70
CA ILE A 228 -10.41 18.74 -1.95
C ILE A 228 -8.92 18.78 -1.64
N ARG A 229 -8.47 19.73 -0.82
CA ARG A 229 -7.05 19.84 -0.44
C ARG A 229 -6.54 18.65 0.35
N ALA A 230 -7.31 18.13 1.30
CA ALA A 230 -6.95 16.90 1.99
C ALA A 230 -6.80 15.74 0.99
N LEU A 231 -7.67 15.63 -0.01
CA LEU A 231 -7.53 14.57 -1.02
C LEU A 231 -6.31 14.76 -1.91
N LEU A 232 -6.00 15.99 -2.34
CA LEU A 232 -4.84 16.27 -3.19
C LEU A 232 -3.51 15.74 -2.61
N HIS A 233 -3.36 15.78 -1.29
CA HIS A 233 -2.11 15.39 -0.62
C HIS A 233 -2.11 13.98 -0.02
N ASN A 234 -3.26 13.31 0.10
CA ASN A 234 -3.39 12.10 0.94
C ASN A 234 -4.06 10.91 0.25
N ILE A 235 -4.36 10.99 -1.05
CA ILE A 235 -4.92 9.85 -1.80
C ILE A 235 -3.86 8.80 -2.11
N PHE A 236 -4.28 7.54 -2.07
CA PHE A 236 -3.45 6.38 -2.42
C PHE A 236 -3.95 5.76 -3.73
N GLY A 237 -3.00 5.44 -4.60
CA GLY A 237 -3.24 4.70 -5.83
C GLY A 237 -3.34 3.20 -5.61
N LEU A 238 -4.32 2.57 -6.24
CA LEU A 238 -4.50 1.12 -6.26
C LEU A 238 -4.18 0.59 -7.66
N ASN A 239 -3.26 -0.36 -7.72
CA ASN A 239 -2.95 -1.11 -8.92
C ASN A 239 -2.72 -2.58 -8.55
N TYR A 240 -3.54 -3.46 -9.13
CA TYR A 240 -3.52 -4.90 -8.87
C TYR A 240 -3.03 -5.73 -10.07
N GLU A 241 -2.33 -5.14 -11.05
CA GLU A 241 -1.78 -5.85 -12.22
C GLU A 241 -0.95 -7.08 -11.81
N LYS A 242 -0.19 -6.98 -10.72
CA LYS A 242 0.67 -8.07 -10.22
C LYS A 242 -0.11 -9.28 -9.67
N PHE A 243 -1.41 -9.17 -9.44
CA PHE A 243 -2.23 -10.25 -8.89
C PHE A 243 -2.79 -11.19 -9.97
N ASN A 244 -2.42 -11.01 -11.25
CA ASN A 244 -2.90 -11.83 -12.39
C ASN A 244 -4.42 -12.03 -12.37
N LEU A 245 -5.14 -10.97 -12.02
CA LEU A 245 -6.60 -10.98 -12.06
C LEU A 245 -7.06 -11.06 -13.53
N ASN A 246 -8.19 -11.71 -13.77
CA ASN A 246 -8.76 -11.82 -15.12
C ASN A 246 -9.05 -10.47 -15.78
N ASN A 247 -9.16 -9.40 -14.97
CA ASN A 247 -9.33 -8.03 -15.42
C ASN A 247 -8.37 -7.12 -14.65
N GLU A 248 -7.91 -6.06 -15.30
CA GLU A 248 -7.11 -5.02 -14.66
C GLU A 248 -7.99 -4.25 -13.66
N ILE A 249 -7.63 -4.30 -12.37
CA ILE A 249 -8.31 -3.55 -11.32
C ILE A 249 -7.39 -2.45 -10.83
N THR A 250 -7.87 -1.23 -10.96
CA THR A 250 -7.21 -0.01 -10.49
C THR A 250 -8.19 0.83 -9.68
N GLY A 251 -7.70 1.84 -8.97
CA GLY A 251 -8.56 2.72 -8.18
C GLY A 251 -7.80 3.77 -7.39
N LEU A 252 -8.57 4.56 -6.64
CA LEU A 252 -8.06 5.55 -5.71
C LEU A 252 -8.81 5.41 -4.38
N GLY A 253 -8.13 5.74 -3.28
CA GLY A 253 -8.80 5.81 -1.99
C GLY A 253 -8.09 6.73 -1.00
N LEU A 254 -8.77 6.98 0.10
CA LEU A 254 -8.26 7.72 1.24
C LEU A 254 -8.19 6.78 2.44
N TRP A 255 -7.03 6.75 3.11
CA TRP A 255 -6.85 6.07 4.39
C TRP A 255 -6.33 7.06 5.43
N ILE A 256 -7.05 7.23 6.55
CA ILE A 256 -6.74 8.29 7.52
C ILE A 256 -5.38 8.07 8.19
N LEU A 257 -5.14 6.90 8.81
CA LEU A 257 -3.90 6.63 9.56
C LEU A 257 -2.64 6.58 8.66
N PRO A 258 -2.66 5.97 7.47
CA PRO A 258 -1.53 6.00 6.54
C PRO A 258 -1.18 7.40 6.02
N SER A 259 -2.14 8.33 6.00
CA SER A 259 -1.91 9.71 5.55
C SER A 259 -0.96 10.52 6.46
N PHE A 260 -0.55 9.97 7.61
CA PHE A 260 0.42 10.58 8.51
C PHE A 260 1.87 10.12 8.28
N PHE A 261 2.13 9.17 7.36
CA PHE A 261 3.52 8.86 7.00
C PHE A 261 4.09 9.97 6.13
N ASN A 262 5.33 10.39 6.37
CA ASN A 262 6.04 11.30 5.49
C ASN A 262 6.82 10.57 4.39
N HIS A 263 7.28 11.34 3.42
CA HIS A 263 8.02 10.85 2.26
C HIS A 263 9.53 10.70 2.50
N ALA A 264 10.09 9.61 1.99
CA ALA A 264 11.49 9.54 1.58
C ALA A 264 11.57 8.87 0.18
N CYS A 265 12.40 9.40 -0.73
CA CYS A 265 12.56 8.76 -2.05
C CYS A 265 13.26 7.41 -1.94
N ILE A 266 14.13 7.27 -0.96
CA ILE A 266 14.89 6.06 -0.67
C ILE A 266 15.08 5.92 0.83
N ASP A 267 15.58 4.76 1.27
CA ASP A 267 15.77 4.42 2.67
C ASP A 267 14.46 4.49 3.47
N GLU A 268 13.33 4.33 2.78
CA GLU A 268 12.06 4.13 3.45
C GLU A 268 12.18 2.93 4.38
N ASN A 269 11.74 3.09 5.62
CA ASN A 269 11.91 2.09 6.67
C ASN A 269 10.63 1.26 6.91
N THR A 270 9.64 1.49 6.05
CA THR A 270 8.41 0.73 6.00
C THR A 270 8.12 0.29 4.57
N TYR A 271 7.38 -0.80 4.44
CA TYR A 271 6.75 -1.19 3.19
C TYR A 271 5.26 -1.35 3.40
N SER A 272 4.49 -1.06 2.36
CA SER A 272 3.04 -1.14 2.41
C SER A 272 2.48 -1.78 1.16
N PHE A 273 1.37 -2.50 1.30
CA PHE A 273 0.64 -3.07 0.18
C PHE A 273 -0.86 -3.06 0.45
N HIS A 274 -1.63 -3.08 -0.62
CA HIS A 274 -3.08 -3.09 -0.56
C HIS A 274 -3.63 -4.50 -0.87
N LEU A 275 -4.68 -4.89 -0.16
CA LEU A 275 -5.57 -5.99 -0.53
C LEU A 275 -6.99 -5.44 -0.45
N GLY A 276 -7.56 -5.11 -1.62
CA GLY A 276 -8.88 -4.50 -1.68
C GLY A 276 -8.92 -3.11 -1.04
N ASP A 277 -9.66 -2.95 0.06
CA ASP A 277 -9.73 -1.72 0.86
C ASP A 277 -8.85 -1.74 2.12
N LEU A 278 -8.06 -2.81 2.32
CA LEU A 278 -7.06 -2.90 3.38
C LEU A 278 -5.71 -2.37 2.89
N LEU A 279 -5.09 -1.48 3.66
CA LEU A 279 -3.68 -1.15 3.56
C LEU A 279 -2.93 -1.79 4.74
N ILE A 280 -1.94 -2.62 4.44
CA ILE A 280 -1.07 -3.26 5.43
C ILE A 280 0.28 -2.56 5.39
N VAL A 281 0.80 -2.15 6.56
CA VAL A 281 2.10 -1.50 6.69
C VAL A 281 2.98 -2.25 7.68
N ARG A 282 4.23 -2.53 7.29
CA ARG A 282 5.24 -3.25 8.08
C ARG A 282 6.58 -2.53 8.00
N THR A 283 7.41 -2.71 9.02
CA THR A 283 8.83 -2.29 8.96
C THR A 283 9.60 -3.16 7.97
N ASN A 284 10.49 -2.59 7.16
CA ASN A 284 11.40 -3.36 6.27
C ASN A 284 12.84 -3.46 6.79
N ARG A 285 13.11 -2.89 7.98
CA ARG A 285 14.35 -2.99 8.73
C ARG A 285 14.08 -2.69 10.21
N PRO A 286 15.04 -2.94 11.12
CA PRO A 286 14.92 -2.47 12.50
C PRO A 286 14.79 -0.95 12.56
N ILE A 287 13.93 -0.47 13.46
CA ILE A 287 13.64 0.94 13.70
C ILE A 287 14.08 1.28 15.12
N SER A 288 14.82 2.38 15.27
CA SER A 288 15.23 2.85 16.59
C SER A 288 14.13 3.65 17.28
N LYS A 289 14.09 3.64 18.60
CA LYS A 289 13.22 4.53 19.38
C LYS A 289 13.43 6.00 18.97
N GLY A 290 12.32 6.70 18.72
CA GLY A 290 12.32 8.11 18.29
C GLY A 290 12.57 8.32 16.81
N GLU A 291 12.86 7.26 16.05
CA GLU A 291 13.00 7.34 14.61
C GLU A 291 11.64 7.55 13.92
N GLU A 292 11.63 8.40 12.90
CA GLU A 292 10.47 8.63 12.06
C GLU A 292 10.23 7.44 11.13
N LEU A 293 8.98 7.02 11.00
CA LEU A 293 8.55 6.04 10.02
C LEU A 293 8.14 6.75 8.73
N VAL A 294 8.69 6.31 7.61
CA VAL A 294 8.53 6.96 6.30
C VAL A 294 8.13 5.95 5.23
N ILE A 295 7.37 6.41 4.25
CA ILE A 295 6.99 5.66 3.05
C ILE A 295 7.52 6.37 1.79
N ASN A 296 7.49 5.65 0.68
CA ASN A 296 7.76 6.22 -0.63
C ASN A 296 6.44 6.64 -1.31
N TYR A 297 6.25 7.95 -1.51
CA TYR A 297 5.09 8.50 -2.26
C TYR A 297 5.28 8.43 -3.77
N ARG A 298 6.54 8.43 -4.23
CA ARG A 298 6.92 8.49 -5.63
C ARG A 298 8.17 7.67 -5.84
N ASP A 299 8.04 6.64 -6.67
CA ASP A 299 9.08 5.66 -6.91
C ASP A 299 10.40 6.35 -7.29
N ALA A 300 11.50 5.96 -6.64
CA ALA A 300 12.83 6.49 -6.95
C ALA A 300 13.35 6.14 -8.36
N THR A 301 12.67 5.26 -9.11
CA THR A 301 13.02 4.94 -10.51
C THR A 301 12.70 6.07 -11.49
N PHE A 302 11.80 6.99 -11.13
CA PHE A 302 11.56 8.21 -11.90
C PHE A 302 12.78 9.12 -11.90
N SER A 303 12.91 9.95 -12.94
CA SER A 303 14.00 10.92 -13.04
C SER A 303 13.95 11.90 -11.86
N TYR A 304 15.09 12.55 -11.57
CA TYR A 304 15.16 13.57 -10.53
C TYR A 304 14.14 14.69 -10.78
N GLU A 305 14.02 15.14 -12.03
CA GLU A 305 13.10 16.20 -12.44
C GLU A 305 11.63 15.79 -12.28
N GLU A 306 11.28 14.55 -12.66
CA GLU A 306 9.93 14.02 -12.49
C GLU A 306 9.56 13.89 -11.01
N ARG A 307 10.50 13.42 -10.17
CA ARG A 307 10.29 13.36 -8.71
C ARG A 307 10.20 14.75 -8.10
N LEU A 308 11.08 15.66 -8.46
CA LEU A 308 11.10 17.02 -7.92
C LEU A 308 9.80 17.75 -8.26
N SER A 309 9.35 17.68 -9.51
CA SER A 309 8.07 18.27 -9.95
C SER A 309 6.88 17.74 -9.13
N TYR A 310 6.81 16.43 -8.92
CA TYR A 310 5.77 15.83 -8.08
C TYR A 310 5.84 16.29 -6.62
N LEU A 311 7.03 16.29 -6.02
CA LEU A 311 7.24 16.65 -4.62
C LEU A 311 6.97 18.14 -4.38
N GLU A 312 7.37 19.03 -5.29
CA GLU A 312 7.04 20.46 -5.26
C GLU A 312 5.52 20.67 -5.35
N TYR A 313 4.84 19.94 -6.25
CA TYR A 313 3.38 20.00 -6.38
C TYR A 313 2.64 19.67 -5.08
N ILE A 314 3.15 18.72 -4.28
CA ILE A 314 2.57 18.35 -2.99
C ILE A 314 3.19 19.08 -1.78
N ASN A 315 4.03 20.09 -2.01
CA ASN A 315 4.73 20.87 -0.99
C ASN A 315 5.65 20.04 -0.07
N VAL A 316 6.46 19.15 -0.64
CA VAL A 316 7.44 18.32 0.08
C VAL A 316 8.86 18.66 -0.38
N ASP A 317 9.71 19.15 0.54
CA ASP A 317 11.16 19.29 0.30
C ASP A 317 11.91 18.06 0.87
N CYS A 318 12.10 17.03 0.04
CA CYS A 318 12.69 15.77 0.49
C CYS A 318 14.20 15.90 0.77
N GLN A 319 14.60 15.57 2.00
CA GLN A 319 15.99 15.64 2.49
C GLN A 319 16.71 14.28 2.52
N CYS A 320 16.20 13.26 1.83
CA CYS A 320 16.87 11.96 1.75
C CYS A 320 18.23 12.07 1.03
N ARG A 321 19.13 11.12 1.26
CA ARG A 321 20.49 11.17 0.70
C ARG A 321 20.52 11.13 -0.84
N MET A 322 19.53 10.51 -1.49
CA MET A 322 19.40 10.54 -2.96
C MET A 322 19.11 11.96 -3.46
N CYS A 323 18.10 12.62 -2.90
CA CYS A 323 17.76 14.00 -3.27
C CYS A 323 18.91 14.97 -2.97
N LYS A 324 19.62 14.78 -1.85
CA LYS A 324 20.81 15.57 -1.52
C LYS A 324 21.93 15.37 -2.55
N LEU A 325 22.22 14.12 -2.91
CA LEU A 325 23.20 13.79 -3.93
C LEU A 325 22.84 14.45 -5.27
N GLU A 326 21.64 14.18 -5.79
CA GLU A 326 21.21 14.69 -7.11
C GLU A 326 21.13 16.22 -7.14
N ARG A 327 20.78 16.87 -6.02
CA ARG A 327 20.82 18.34 -5.93
C ARG A 327 22.26 18.87 -6.02
N SER A 328 23.22 18.15 -5.46
CA SER A 328 24.65 18.51 -5.46
C SER A 328 25.43 18.08 -6.73
N GLU A 329 24.92 17.11 -7.49
CA GLU A 329 25.56 16.61 -8.71
C GLU A 329 25.65 17.70 -9.78
N SER A 330 26.81 17.77 -10.47
CA SER A 330 27.03 18.72 -11.55
C SER A 330 26.12 18.44 -12.74
N GLN A 331 25.85 19.47 -13.53
CA GLN A 331 25.05 19.32 -14.75
C GLN A 331 25.68 18.34 -15.75
N GLU A 332 27.01 18.22 -15.76
CA GLU A 332 27.74 17.27 -16.59
C GLU A 332 27.41 15.82 -16.24
N ILE A 333 27.42 15.46 -14.95
CA ILE A 333 27.06 14.12 -14.47
C ILE A 333 25.61 13.80 -14.87
N LYS A 334 24.68 14.71 -14.60
CA LYS A 334 23.25 14.54 -14.92
C LYS A 334 23.02 14.31 -16.42
N LEU A 335 23.62 15.17 -17.25
CA LEU A 335 23.52 15.05 -18.71
C LEU A 335 24.14 13.74 -19.20
N ARG A 336 25.28 13.34 -18.66
CA ARG A 336 25.94 12.10 -19.07
C ARG A 336 25.13 10.87 -18.69
N MET A 337 24.58 10.83 -17.48
CA MET A 337 23.67 9.75 -17.05
C MET A 337 22.43 9.67 -17.95
N ALA A 338 21.79 10.81 -18.25
CA ALA A 338 20.63 10.85 -19.13
C ALA A 338 20.95 10.35 -20.54
N GLN A 339 22.12 10.72 -21.10
CA GLN A 339 22.59 10.22 -22.39
C GLN A 339 22.80 8.70 -22.40
N LEU A 340 23.44 8.16 -21.36
CA LEU A 340 23.70 6.72 -21.23
C LEU A 340 22.41 5.91 -21.10
N LEU A 341 21.47 6.38 -20.27
CA LEU A 341 20.14 5.76 -20.12
C LEU A 341 19.34 5.85 -21.43
N LYS A 342 19.36 7.00 -22.11
CA LYS A 342 18.71 7.17 -23.42
C LYS A 342 19.30 6.21 -24.45
N ALA A 343 20.62 6.10 -24.54
CA ALA A 343 21.30 5.17 -25.43
C ALA A 343 20.89 3.71 -25.14
N TYR A 344 20.81 3.34 -23.86
CA TYR A 344 20.29 2.03 -23.47
C TYR A 344 18.85 1.82 -23.94
N HIS A 345 17.93 2.73 -23.65
CA HIS A 345 16.51 2.57 -23.96
C HIS A 345 16.21 2.58 -25.46
N GLU A 346 16.85 3.46 -26.22
CA GLU A 346 16.55 3.67 -27.64
C GLU A 346 17.34 2.74 -28.57
N SER A 347 18.59 2.41 -28.23
CA SER A 347 19.47 1.62 -29.10
C SER A 347 19.65 0.18 -28.61
N ILE A 348 20.02 0.00 -27.34
CA ILE A 348 20.52 -1.31 -26.86
C ILE A 348 19.42 -2.25 -26.43
N TYR A 349 18.48 -1.76 -25.62
CA TYR A 349 17.38 -2.55 -25.11
C TYR A 349 16.59 -3.24 -26.24
N PRO A 350 16.17 -2.56 -27.33
CA PRO A 350 15.43 -3.21 -28.42
C PRO A 350 16.21 -4.30 -29.15
N LYS A 351 17.55 -4.21 -29.17
CA LYS A 351 18.44 -5.19 -29.82
C LYS A 351 18.65 -6.44 -28.95
N LEU A 352 18.62 -6.28 -27.62
CA LEU A 352 18.80 -7.38 -26.67
C LEU A 352 17.46 -7.99 -26.20
N SER A 353 16.35 -7.26 -26.30
CA SER A 353 15.03 -7.72 -25.81
C SER A 353 14.19 -8.47 -26.85
N LYS A 354 14.54 -8.39 -28.14
CA LYS A 354 13.83 -9.10 -29.21
C LYS A 354 14.46 -10.50 -29.40
N SER A 355 13.66 -11.49 -29.78
CA SER A 355 14.05 -12.89 -30.08
C SER A 355 15.02 -13.07 -31.28
N HIS A 356 15.79 -12.05 -31.61
CA HIS A 356 16.83 -12.11 -32.63
C HIS A 356 18.13 -12.60 -31.99
N ARG A 357 19.05 -13.09 -32.83
CA ARG A 357 20.36 -13.57 -32.39
C ARG A 357 21.09 -12.44 -31.65
N VAL A 358 21.34 -12.60 -30.36
CA VAL A 358 22.07 -11.63 -29.55
C VAL A 358 23.52 -11.54 -30.04
N GLU A 359 23.96 -10.33 -30.42
CA GLU A 359 25.34 -10.09 -30.85
C GLU A 359 26.25 -9.68 -29.68
N LEU A 360 27.49 -10.19 -29.70
CA LEU A 360 28.52 -9.88 -28.70
C LEU A 360 28.88 -8.38 -28.64
N SER A 361 28.73 -7.65 -29.76
CA SER A 361 28.94 -6.20 -29.84
C SER A 361 27.99 -5.44 -28.91
N HIS A 362 26.70 -5.78 -28.95
CA HIS A 362 25.65 -5.15 -28.14
C HIS A 362 25.80 -5.47 -26.63
N ILE A 363 26.27 -6.68 -26.31
CA ILE A 363 26.61 -7.07 -24.92
C ILE A 363 27.74 -6.16 -24.40
N LYS A 364 28.84 -6.03 -25.16
CA LYS A 364 29.97 -5.17 -24.76
C LYS A 364 29.57 -3.70 -24.62
N GLU A 365 28.73 -3.21 -25.52
CA GLU A 365 28.20 -1.85 -25.42
C GLU A 365 27.39 -1.65 -24.13
N LEU A 366 26.55 -2.62 -23.76
CA LEU A 366 25.82 -2.58 -22.49
C LEU A 366 26.74 -2.68 -21.27
N GLU A 367 27.77 -3.52 -21.30
CA GLU A 367 28.79 -3.58 -20.24
C GLU A 367 29.46 -2.21 -20.03
N ASN A 368 29.82 -1.53 -21.12
CA ASN A 368 30.43 -0.21 -21.06
C ASN A 368 29.46 0.83 -20.46
N ILE A 369 28.19 0.82 -20.88
CA ILE A 369 27.17 1.72 -20.31
C ILE A 369 27.01 1.50 -18.80
N ILE A 370 26.92 0.24 -18.35
CA ILE A 370 26.77 -0.09 -16.92
C ILE A 370 28.02 0.34 -16.15
N ALA A 371 29.22 0.05 -16.66
CA ALA A 371 30.47 0.42 -16.02
C ALA A 371 30.60 1.94 -15.87
N GLU A 372 30.23 2.69 -16.91
CA GLU A 372 30.28 4.15 -16.87
C GLU A 372 29.25 4.74 -15.90
N LEU A 373 28.01 4.23 -15.90
CA LEU A 373 26.98 4.65 -14.93
C LEU A 373 27.42 4.39 -13.49
N ARG A 374 28.01 3.22 -13.21
CA ARG A 374 28.57 2.91 -11.88
C ARG A 374 29.72 3.85 -11.53
N ASN A 375 30.60 4.18 -12.48
CA ASN A 375 31.71 5.09 -12.25
C ASN A 375 31.25 6.52 -11.94
N LEU A 376 30.18 7.01 -12.59
CA LEU A 376 29.60 8.33 -12.33
C LEU A 376 29.10 8.47 -10.87
N ARG A 377 28.71 7.37 -10.23
CA ARG A 377 28.29 7.32 -8.82
C ARG A 377 29.19 6.43 -7.95
N LYS A 378 30.49 6.33 -8.27
CA LYS A 378 31.41 5.45 -7.54
C LYS A 378 31.52 5.73 -6.04
N GLU A 379 31.32 6.99 -5.63
CA GLU A 379 31.34 7.41 -4.21
C GLU A 379 30.03 7.05 -3.49
N HIS A 380 28.97 6.73 -4.24
CA HIS A 380 27.64 6.36 -3.75
C HIS A 380 27.07 5.19 -4.58
N PRO A 381 27.74 4.02 -4.58
CA PRO A 381 27.44 2.94 -5.51
C PRO A 381 26.03 2.37 -5.34
N ASP A 382 25.49 2.40 -4.12
CA ASP A 382 24.15 1.94 -3.78
C ASP A 382 23.03 2.89 -4.26
N LEU A 383 23.37 4.13 -4.62
CA LEU A 383 22.49 5.10 -5.30
C LEU A 383 22.52 4.99 -6.82
N GLY A 384 23.33 4.08 -7.38
CA GLY A 384 23.40 3.76 -8.81
C GLY A 384 22.32 2.77 -9.29
N PHE A 385 21.19 2.66 -8.59
CA PHE A 385 20.18 1.61 -8.82
C PHE A 385 19.45 1.70 -10.17
N ASN A 386 19.60 2.80 -10.92
CA ASN A 386 19.21 2.86 -12.33
C ASN A 386 19.86 1.75 -13.18
N THR A 387 21.00 1.21 -12.72
CA THR A 387 21.69 0.08 -13.37
C THR A 387 21.05 -1.29 -13.09
N ILE A 388 20.07 -1.43 -12.18
CA ILE A 388 19.43 -2.72 -11.89
C ILE A 388 18.80 -3.30 -13.15
N LYS A 389 17.97 -2.51 -13.86
CA LYS A 389 17.29 -2.98 -15.08
C LYS A 389 18.28 -3.31 -16.20
N LEU A 390 19.36 -2.54 -16.32
CA LEU A 390 20.42 -2.79 -17.31
C LEU A 390 21.17 -4.09 -16.99
N SER A 391 21.50 -4.31 -15.71
CA SER A 391 22.17 -5.53 -15.24
C SER A 391 21.32 -6.77 -15.51
N LYS A 392 20.00 -6.68 -15.31
CA LYS A 392 19.07 -7.74 -15.71
C LYS A 392 19.13 -8.03 -17.20
N THR A 393 18.99 -7.00 -18.04
CA THR A 393 19.05 -7.16 -19.50
C THR A 393 20.39 -7.77 -19.93
N LEU A 394 21.50 -7.37 -19.31
CA LEU A 394 22.82 -7.93 -19.57
C LEU A 394 22.90 -9.40 -19.17
N ALA A 395 22.38 -9.77 -17.99
CA ALA A 395 22.35 -11.15 -17.54
C ALA A 395 21.55 -12.04 -18.51
N PHE A 396 20.36 -11.61 -18.93
CA PHE A 396 19.57 -12.34 -19.92
C PHE A 396 20.29 -12.46 -21.28
N ALA A 397 20.96 -11.40 -21.74
CA ALA A 397 21.76 -11.47 -22.96
C ALA A 397 22.90 -12.50 -22.88
N TYR A 398 23.52 -12.66 -21.71
CA TYR A 398 24.52 -13.72 -21.48
C TYR A 398 23.93 -15.12 -21.46
N LEU A 399 22.70 -15.30 -20.96
CA LEU A 399 21.99 -16.59 -21.03
C LEU A 399 21.73 -17.00 -22.49
N GLU A 400 21.30 -16.06 -23.32
CA GLU A 400 21.01 -16.32 -24.74
C GLU A 400 22.23 -16.81 -25.53
N ILE A 401 23.45 -16.37 -25.14
CA ILE A 401 24.70 -16.85 -25.75
C ILE A 401 25.33 -18.04 -24.98
N GLY A 402 24.60 -18.62 -24.03
CA GLY A 402 25.01 -19.81 -23.27
C GLY A 402 26.01 -19.56 -22.13
N ASN A 403 26.30 -18.31 -21.77
CA ASN A 403 27.22 -17.97 -20.69
C ASN A 403 26.48 -17.79 -19.35
N ASN A 404 25.99 -18.91 -18.82
CA ASN A 404 25.19 -18.95 -17.60
C ASN A 404 25.93 -18.45 -16.35
N LYS A 405 27.23 -18.75 -16.25
CA LYS A 405 28.06 -18.32 -15.11
C LYS A 405 28.14 -16.80 -15.02
N ARG A 406 28.33 -16.13 -16.16
CA ARG A 406 28.39 -14.66 -16.20
C ARG A 406 27.02 -14.05 -15.90
N ALA A 407 25.95 -14.62 -16.43
CA ALA A 407 24.59 -14.17 -16.16
C ALA A 407 24.25 -14.17 -14.65
N LEU A 408 24.51 -15.29 -13.97
CA LEU A 408 24.32 -15.41 -12.52
C LEU A 408 25.17 -14.39 -11.75
N SER A 409 26.47 -14.31 -12.06
CA SER A 409 27.38 -13.35 -11.41
C SER A 409 26.91 -11.89 -11.51
N ILE A 410 26.31 -11.48 -12.63
CA ILE A 410 25.77 -10.12 -12.80
C ILE A 410 24.55 -9.88 -11.89
N LEU A 411 23.67 -10.88 -11.78
CA LEU A 411 22.48 -10.77 -10.92
C LEU A 411 22.87 -10.76 -9.44
N GLU A 412 23.85 -11.59 -9.04
CA GLU A 412 24.38 -11.63 -7.68
C GLU A 412 25.06 -10.30 -7.30
N GLU A 413 25.85 -9.71 -8.21
CA GLU A 413 26.44 -8.39 -7.99
C GLU A 413 25.35 -7.31 -7.82
N ALA A 414 24.30 -7.34 -8.66
CA ALA A 414 23.19 -6.41 -8.53
C ALA A 414 22.41 -6.62 -7.21
N TYR A 415 22.25 -7.87 -6.77
CA TYR A 415 21.67 -8.18 -5.46
C TYR A 415 22.49 -7.55 -4.34
N ASP A 416 23.80 -7.80 -4.30
CA ASP A 416 24.65 -7.33 -3.21
C ASP A 416 24.76 -5.80 -3.13
N LEU A 417 24.75 -5.12 -4.27
CA LEU A 417 24.79 -3.66 -4.34
C LEU A 417 23.52 -2.98 -3.80
N TYR A 418 22.34 -3.57 -4.03
CA TYR A 418 21.08 -2.84 -3.86
C TYR A 418 20.09 -3.46 -2.87
N LYS A 419 20.39 -4.64 -2.28
CA LYS A 419 19.49 -5.35 -1.34
C LYS A 419 19.00 -4.52 -0.16
N THR A 420 19.74 -3.49 0.26
CA THR A 420 19.38 -2.62 1.39
C THR A 420 18.62 -1.35 0.99
N VAL A 421 18.63 -0.97 -0.29
CA VAL A 421 18.09 0.33 -0.77
C VAL A 421 16.85 0.13 -1.66
N ARG A 422 16.77 -0.99 -2.39
CA ARG A 422 15.70 -1.27 -3.36
C ARG A 422 15.09 -2.65 -3.15
N VAL A 423 14.52 -2.87 -1.97
CA VAL A 423 13.99 -4.18 -1.54
C VAL A 423 12.99 -4.76 -2.55
N SER A 424 12.10 -3.94 -3.13
CA SER A 424 11.10 -4.37 -4.12
C SER A 424 11.71 -4.94 -5.40
N GLU A 425 12.68 -4.25 -5.99
CA GLU A 425 13.35 -4.67 -7.23
C GLU A 425 14.21 -5.89 -7.00
N ILE A 426 14.83 -5.95 -5.83
CA ILE A 426 15.74 -7.03 -5.46
C ILE A 426 15.01 -8.35 -5.30
N ARG A 427 13.75 -8.35 -4.86
CA ARG A 427 12.90 -9.55 -4.89
C ARG A 427 12.81 -10.14 -6.31
N ILE A 428 12.73 -9.30 -7.34
CA ILE A 428 12.68 -9.75 -8.73
C ILE A 428 14.03 -10.36 -9.15
N ILE A 429 15.15 -9.75 -8.72
CA ILE A 429 16.49 -10.31 -8.97
C ILE A 429 16.63 -11.71 -8.35
N ILE A 430 16.18 -11.89 -7.10
CA ILE A 430 16.19 -13.19 -6.42
C ILE A 430 15.40 -14.22 -7.22
N PHE A 431 14.19 -13.87 -7.69
CA PHE A 431 13.39 -14.77 -8.53
C PHE A 431 14.10 -15.14 -9.85
N ASP A 432 14.73 -14.16 -10.52
CA ASP A 432 15.49 -14.44 -11.74
C ASP A 432 16.64 -15.43 -11.46
N ILE A 433 17.37 -15.27 -10.36
CA ILE A 433 18.45 -16.18 -9.95
C ILE A 433 17.90 -17.60 -9.68
N ILE A 434 16.79 -17.72 -8.93
CA ILE A 434 16.13 -19.02 -8.65
C ILE A 434 15.74 -19.71 -9.96
N MET A 435 15.10 -18.97 -10.88
CA MET A 435 14.64 -19.50 -12.16
C MET A 435 15.80 -19.97 -13.03
N ILE A 436 16.90 -19.20 -13.09
CA ILE A 436 18.08 -19.57 -13.85
C ILE A 436 18.73 -20.83 -13.24
N ASN A 437 19.00 -20.85 -11.94
CA ASN A 437 19.60 -22.01 -11.27
C ASN A 437 18.74 -23.28 -11.45
N SER A 438 17.42 -23.15 -11.37
CA SER A 438 16.49 -24.25 -11.60
C SER A 438 16.56 -24.79 -13.03
N LYS A 439 16.62 -23.91 -14.04
CA LYS A 439 16.81 -24.30 -15.45
C LYS A 439 18.14 -25.02 -15.68
N LEU A 440 19.17 -24.65 -14.93
CA LEU A 440 20.50 -25.28 -14.97
C LEU A 440 20.61 -26.54 -14.12
N LYS A 441 19.52 -26.94 -13.42
CA LYS A 441 19.48 -28.06 -12.48
C LYS A 441 20.46 -27.89 -11.29
N LEU A 442 20.80 -26.65 -10.95
CA LEU A 442 21.57 -26.26 -9.77
C LEU A 442 20.62 -26.07 -8.58
N PHE A 443 20.03 -27.17 -8.11
CA PHE A 443 18.92 -27.11 -7.15
C PHE A 443 19.35 -26.64 -5.75
N GLU A 444 20.57 -26.95 -5.32
CA GLU A 444 21.10 -26.47 -4.04
C GLU A 444 21.29 -24.95 -4.04
N GLU A 445 21.81 -24.40 -5.14
CA GLU A 445 21.92 -22.95 -5.33
C GLU A 445 20.54 -22.30 -5.42
N ALA A 446 19.60 -22.87 -6.19
CA ALA A 446 18.24 -22.37 -6.27
C ALA A 446 17.56 -22.34 -4.89
N LYS A 447 17.78 -23.39 -4.07
CA LYS A 447 17.24 -23.49 -2.71
C LYS A 447 17.75 -22.37 -1.81
N LYS A 448 19.06 -22.08 -1.81
CA LYS A 448 19.63 -20.97 -1.00
C LYS A 448 18.94 -19.63 -1.28
N TRP A 449 18.69 -19.33 -2.56
CA TRP A 449 17.99 -18.11 -2.95
C TRP A 449 16.49 -18.15 -2.62
N PHE A 450 15.88 -19.34 -2.68
CA PHE A 450 14.51 -19.55 -2.24
C PHE A 450 14.36 -19.31 -0.72
N ASP A 451 15.29 -19.78 0.09
CA ASP A 451 15.28 -19.54 1.54
C ASP A 451 15.39 -18.04 1.86
N ILE A 452 16.18 -17.28 1.08
CA ILE A 452 16.26 -15.82 1.21
C ILE A 452 14.91 -15.16 0.90
N ILE A 453 14.23 -15.52 -0.20
CA ILE A 453 12.93 -14.90 -0.53
C ILE A 453 11.85 -15.31 0.46
N LEU A 454 11.88 -16.55 0.98
CA LEU A 454 10.97 -17.05 2.00
C LEU A 454 11.06 -16.19 3.27
N LYS A 455 12.28 -15.94 3.73
CA LYS A 455 12.55 -15.09 4.90
C LYS A 455 12.11 -13.63 4.73
N ILE A 456 12.32 -13.06 3.53
CA ILE A 456 12.00 -11.65 3.27
C ILE A 456 10.50 -11.44 3.02
N VAL A 457 9.80 -12.42 2.44
CA VAL A 457 8.44 -12.24 1.93
C VAL A 457 7.40 -13.02 2.73
N VAL A 458 7.68 -14.28 3.07
CA VAL A 458 6.68 -15.22 3.57
C VAL A 458 6.65 -15.28 5.09
N GLU A 459 7.80 -15.43 5.74
CA GLU A 459 7.89 -15.48 7.22
C GLU A 459 7.21 -14.28 7.90
N PRO A 460 7.37 -13.03 7.43
CA PRO A 460 6.69 -11.87 8.01
C PRO A 460 5.17 -11.95 7.94
N ILE A 461 4.64 -12.59 6.90
CA ILE A 461 3.20 -12.69 6.62
C ILE A 461 2.59 -13.85 7.40
N MET A 462 3.29 -14.98 7.48
CA MET A 462 2.75 -16.21 8.08
C MET A 462 3.05 -16.34 9.59
N GLU A 463 3.78 -15.39 10.20
CA GLU A 463 4.30 -15.51 11.57
C GLU A 463 5.04 -16.85 11.80
N LEU A 464 5.62 -17.42 10.74
CA LEU A 464 6.42 -18.64 10.81
C LEU A 464 7.75 -18.28 11.49
N ASN A 465 7.79 -18.39 12.82
CA ASN A 465 9.05 -18.53 13.53
C ASN A 465 9.63 -19.89 13.16
N ILE A 466 10.39 -20.00 12.06
CA ILE A 466 11.18 -21.20 11.73
C ILE A 466 12.46 -21.24 12.60
N SER A 467 12.34 -20.90 13.88
CA SER A 467 13.42 -20.95 14.87
C SER A 467 13.14 -21.94 16.01
N GLU A 468 12.09 -22.75 15.92
CA GLU A 468 11.78 -23.83 16.87
C GLU A 468 11.67 -25.21 16.17
N GLU A 469 12.56 -25.51 15.23
CA GLU A 469 12.84 -26.89 14.82
C GLU A 469 14.27 -27.24 15.23
N ASN A 470 14.43 -27.57 16.52
CA ASN A 470 15.44 -28.47 17.07
C ASN A 470 14.96 -28.84 18.48
N ASP A 471 14.07 -29.84 18.56
CA ASP A 471 13.94 -30.82 19.65
C ASP A 471 12.53 -31.45 19.63
N ILE A 472 12.29 -32.41 18.72
CA ILE A 472 11.49 -33.63 18.94
C ILE A 472 12.13 -34.79 18.17
#